data_AF-A0A3S9ETV5-F1
#
_entry.id   AF-A0A3S9ETV5-F1
#
_cell.length_a   1.000
_cell.length_b   1.000
_cell.length_c   1.000
_cell.angle_alpha   90.00
_cell.angle_beta   90.00
_cell.angle_gamma   90.00
#
_symmetry.space_group_name_H-M   'P 1'
#
loop_
_entity.id
_entity.type
_entity.pdbx_description
1 polymer ?
#
loop_
_entity_poly.entity_id
_entity_poly.type
_entity_poly.pdbx_seq_one_letter_code
_entity_poly.pdbx_strand_id
1 'polypeptide(L)'
;MDDVVPLLAADLAEELKAYQSVVVNGLNRHLGDLAAFVTGHSGRERKEFAAAVSSNLDKRLQGAAFAMFDGKDGSEVLRKQLLWASYDESRLESIRDLYGMSWKSPAMTVEVG
;
A
#
# COMPACT_ATOMS: atom_id res chain seq x y z
N MET A 1 0.04 9.73 -14.29
CA MET A 1 1.50 9.81 -14.12
C MET A 1 2.09 10.40 -15.39
N ASP A 2 1.81 9.75 -16.52
CA ASP A 2 2.33 10.12 -17.84
C ASP A 2 1.93 11.53 -18.28
N ASP A 3 0.77 12.03 -17.83
CA ASP A 3 0.34 13.41 -18.09
C ASP A 3 0.96 14.45 -17.15
N VAL A 4 1.41 14.04 -15.96
CA VAL A 4 1.90 14.94 -14.90
C VAL A 4 3.41 15.10 -14.96
N VAL A 5 4.13 13.99 -15.16
CA VAL A 5 5.60 13.95 -15.23
C VAL A 5 6.19 14.97 -16.23
N PRO A 6 5.64 15.14 -17.45
CA PRO A 6 6.15 16.11 -18.42
C PRO A 6 5.99 17.58 -18.00
N LEU A 7 5.14 17.86 -16.99
CA LEU A 7 4.86 19.20 -16.50
C LEU A 7 5.78 19.60 -15.34
N LEU A 8 6.59 18.68 -14.82
CA LEU A 8 7.44 18.89 -13.66
C LEU A 8 8.89 19.23 -14.08
N ALA A 9 9.58 19.95 -13.20
CA ALA A 9 11.03 20.04 -13.26
C ALA A 9 11.65 18.63 -13.15
N ALA A 10 12.83 18.43 -13.75
CA ALA A 10 13.42 17.10 -13.89
C ALA A 10 13.65 16.39 -12.55
N ASP A 11 14.09 17.14 -11.54
CA ASP A 11 14.27 16.67 -10.16
C ASP A 11 12.94 16.22 -9.53
N LEU A 12 11.90 17.04 -9.63
CA LEU A 12 10.56 16.69 -9.12
C LEU A 12 9.95 15.50 -9.87
N ALA A 13 10.20 15.39 -11.18
CA ALA A 13 9.78 14.25 -11.98
C ALA A 13 10.47 12.95 -11.53
N GLU A 14 11.76 13.01 -11.20
CA GLU A 14 12.52 11.88 -10.65
C GLU A 14 12.03 11.50 -9.26
N GLU A 15 11.82 12.47 -8.37
CA GLU A 15 11.27 12.22 -7.03
C GLU A 15 9.87 11.59 -7.09
N LEU A 16 8.99 12.08 -7.97
CA LEU A 16 7.66 11.52 -8.15
C LEU A 16 7.71 10.06 -8.64
N LYS A 17 8.60 9.75 -9.60
CA LYS A 17 8.83 8.38 -10.08
C LYS A 17 9.40 7.48 -8.98
N ALA A 18 10.33 7.98 -8.18
CA ALA A 18 10.89 7.25 -7.04
C ALA A 18 9.80 6.92 -6.02
N TYR A 19 8.95 7.89 -5.69
CA TYR A 19 7.81 7.69 -4.80
C TYR A 19 6.80 6.69 -5.34
N GLN A 20 6.46 6.77 -6.64
CA GLN A 20 5.64 5.76 -7.30
C GLN A 20 6.23 4.36 -7.12
N SER A 21 7.53 4.21 -7.35
CA SER A 21 8.20 2.91 -7.19
C SER A 21 8.09 2.40 -5.76
N VAL A 22 8.23 3.26 -4.74
CA VAL A 22 8.05 2.89 -3.33
C VAL A 22 6.65 2.33 -3.08
N VAL A 23 5.61 3.05 -3.52
CA VAL A 23 4.21 2.63 -3.33
C VAL A 23 3.94 1.29 -4.03
N VAL A 24 4.36 1.15 -5.28
CA VAL A 24 4.15 -0.07 -6.08
C VAL A 24 4.89 -1.26 -5.47
N ASN A 25 6.14 -1.06 -5.03
CA ASN A 25 6.93 -2.12 -4.39
C ASN A 25 6.33 -2.54 -3.05
N GLY A 26 5.83 -1.59 -2.24
CA GLY A 26 5.12 -1.88 -1.01
C GLY A 26 3.86 -2.71 -1.25
N LEU A 27 3.06 -2.34 -2.25
CA LEU A 27 1.86 -3.09 -2.65
C LEU A 27 2.20 -4.53 -3.08
N ASN A 28 3.19 -4.68 -3.97
CA ASN A 28 3.59 -6.00 -4.48
C ASN A 28 4.15 -6.90 -3.37
N ARG A 29 4.90 -6.32 -2.42
CA ARG A 29 5.40 -7.05 -1.24
C ARG A 29 4.25 -7.62 -0.43
N HIS A 30 3.28 -6.79 -0.05
CA HIS A 30 2.13 -7.23 0.72
C HIS A 30 1.30 -8.28 -0.02
N LEU A 31 1.14 -8.17 -1.34
CA LEU A 31 0.46 -9.19 -2.12
C LEU A 31 1.20 -10.53 -2.12
N GLY A 32 2.52 -10.50 -2.23
CA GLY A 32 3.36 -11.70 -2.12
C GLY A 32 3.26 -12.35 -0.74
N ASP A 33 3.39 -11.54 0.32
CA ASP A 33 3.34 -12.00 1.71
C ASP A 33 1.95 -12.59 2.04
N LEU A 34 0.87 -11.93 1.60
CA LEU A 34 -0.49 -12.42 1.78
C LEU A 34 -0.76 -13.70 0.98
N ALA A 35 -0.26 -13.81 -0.25
CA ALA A 35 -0.40 -15.01 -1.07
C ALA A 35 0.30 -16.21 -0.42
N ALA A 36 1.52 -16.01 0.09
CA ALA A 36 2.26 -17.02 0.83
C ALA A 36 1.51 -17.41 2.12
N PHE A 37 1.02 -16.42 2.87
CA PHE A 37 0.26 -16.63 4.10
C PHE A 37 -1.02 -17.46 3.86
N VAL A 38 -1.83 -17.09 2.88
CA VAL A 38 -3.09 -17.78 2.54
C VAL A 38 -2.81 -19.19 2.03
N THR A 39 -1.80 -19.37 1.18
CA THR A 39 -1.41 -20.70 0.67
C THR A 39 -0.98 -21.63 1.80
N GLY A 40 -0.21 -21.14 2.78
CA GLY A 40 0.21 -21.90 3.96
C GLY A 40 -0.93 -22.31 4.91
N HIS A 41 -2.12 -21.73 4.73
CA HIS A 41 -3.34 -22.07 5.47
C HIS A 41 -4.44 -22.66 4.58
N SER A 42 -4.12 -23.03 3.33
CA SER A 42 -5.06 -23.69 2.45
C SER A 42 -5.56 -25.01 3.07
N GLY A 43 -6.86 -25.28 2.93
CA GLY A 43 -7.50 -26.48 3.48
C GLY A 43 -7.80 -26.45 4.98
N ARG A 44 -7.40 -25.39 5.70
CA ARG A 44 -7.81 -25.20 7.11
C ARG A 44 -9.24 -24.68 7.22
N GLU A 45 -9.86 -24.91 8.38
CA GLU A 45 -11.15 -24.31 8.67
C GLU A 45 -11.04 -22.79 8.76
N ARG A 46 -12.11 -22.09 8.34
CA ARG A 46 -12.18 -20.62 8.38
C ARG A 46 -11.86 -20.04 9.76
N LYS A 47 -12.28 -20.74 10.83
CA LYS A 47 -12.04 -20.31 12.22
C LYS A 47 -10.55 -20.35 12.59
N GLU A 48 -9.83 -21.38 12.14
CA GLU A 48 -8.40 -21.50 12.35
C GLU A 48 -7.64 -20.42 11.56
N PHE A 49 -8.07 -20.17 10.31
CA PHE A 49 -7.53 -19.09 9.50
C PHE A 49 -7.75 -17.72 10.18
N ALA A 50 -8.94 -17.45 10.71
CA ALA A 50 -9.23 -16.20 11.40
C ALA A 50 -8.36 -15.98 12.65
N ALA A 51 -8.08 -17.04 13.40
CA ALA A 51 -7.14 -16.99 14.52
C ALA A 51 -5.71 -16.65 14.03
N ALA A 52 -5.25 -17.33 12.97
CA ALA A 52 -3.93 -17.07 12.40
C ALA A 52 -3.79 -15.64 11.87
N VAL A 53 -4.80 -15.12 11.15
CA VAL A 53 -4.84 -13.73 10.64
C VAL A 53 -4.73 -12.74 11.79
N SER A 54 -5.52 -12.92 12.84
CA SER A 54 -5.55 -12.01 13.99
C SER A 54 -4.23 -11.98 14.76
N SER A 55 -3.51 -13.10 14.81
CA SER A 55 -2.25 -13.21 15.56
C SER A 55 -1.01 -12.81 14.78
N ASN A 56 -1.02 -12.91 13.44
CA ASN A 56 0.20 -12.80 12.63
C ASN A 56 0.19 -11.63 11.66
N LEU A 57 -0.96 -11.05 11.34
CA LEU A 57 -1.07 -9.97 10.35
C LEU A 57 -1.44 -8.64 10.98
N ASP A 58 -0.85 -7.58 10.46
CA ASP A 58 -1.29 -6.22 10.71
C ASP A 58 -2.78 -6.09 10.37
N LYS A 59 -3.56 -5.46 11.27
CA LYS A 59 -5.01 -5.22 11.11
C LYS A 59 -5.38 -4.63 9.75
N ARG A 60 -4.49 -3.83 9.16
CA ARG A 60 -4.68 -3.15 7.87
C ARG A 60 -4.61 -4.10 6.68
N LEU A 61 -4.04 -5.29 6.84
CA LEU A 61 -3.91 -6.32 5.80
C LEU A 61 -4.94 -7.46 5.92
N GLN A 62 -5.59 -7.59 7.09
CA GLN A 62 -6.50 -8.71 7.37
C GLN A 62 -7.66 -8.81 6.37
N GLY A 63 -8.23 -7.68 5.94
CA GLY A 63 -9.29 -7.65 4.94
C GLY A 63 -8.87 -8.24 3.60
N ALA A 64 -7.64 -7.97 3.16
CA ALA A 64 -7.08 -8.55 1.93
C ALA A 64 -6.78 -10.05 2.11
N ALA A 65 -6.28 -10.45 3.28
CA ALA A 65 -6.05 -11.86 3.61
C ALA A 65 -7.35 -12.69 3.51
N PHE A 66 -8.45 -12.20 4.10
CA PHE A 66 -9.75 -12.85 4.01
C PHE A 66 -10.32 -12.86 2.58
N ALA A 67 -10.17 -11.76 1.84
CA ALA A 67 -10.58 -11.73 0.45
C ALA A 67 -9.88 -12.83 -0.37
N MET A 68 -8.56 -12.96 -0.22
CA MET A 68 -7.76 -13.98 -0.90
C MET A 68 -8.11 -15.40 -0.44
N PHE A 69 -8.34 -15.62 0.85
CA PHE A 69 -8.81 -16.90 1.38
C PHE A 69 -10.18 -17.29 0.80
N ASP A 70 -11.05 -16.30 0.55
CA ASP A 70 -12.36 -16.48 -0.08
C ASP A 70 -12.29 -16.57 -1.62
N GLY A 71 -11.09 -16.66 -2.21
CA GLY A 71 -10.88 -16.76 -3.65
C GLY A 71 -11.09 -15.45 -4.43
N LYS A 72 -11.09 -14.31 -3.73
CA LYS A 72 -11.23 -12.97 -4.33
C LYS A 72 -9.87 -12.31 -4.54
N ASP A 73 -9.86 -11.26 -5.35
CA ASP A 73 -8.66 -10.47 -5.63
C ASP A 73 -8.29 -9.57 -4.44
N GLY A 74 -7.25 -9.97 -3.69
CA GLY A 74 -6.69 -9.15 -2.60
C GLY A 74 -6.05 -7.84 -3.09
N SER A 75 -5.62 -7.77 -4.34
CA SER A 75 -5.05 -6.55 -4.93
C SER A 75 -6.08 -5.45 -5.05
N GLU A 76 -7.33 -5.79 -5.32
CA GLU A 76 -8.43 -4.82 -5.35
C GLU A 76 -8.65 -4.20 -3.97
N VAL A 77 -8.56 -4.99 -2.90
CA VAL A 77 -8.71 -4.52 -1.52
C VAL A 77 -7.60 -3.53 -1.15
N LEU A 78 -6.35 -3.88 -1.42
CA LEU A 78 -5.21 -3.02 -1.10
C LEU A 78 -5.19 -1.75 -1.97
N ARG A 79 -5.56 -1.83 -3.26
CA ARG A 79 -5.71 -0.65 -4.13
C ARG A 79 -6.81 0.28 -3.65
N LYS A 80 -7.95 -0.25 -3.21
CA LYS A 80 -9.03 0.56 -2.60
C LYS A 80 -8.57 1.24 -1.32
N GLN A 81 -7.75 0.59 -0.50
CA GLN A 81 -7.15 1.21 0.69
C GLN A 81 -6.21 2.36 0.31
N LEU A 82 -5.34 2.17 -0.69
CA LEU A 82 -4.45 3.22 -1.20
C LEU A 82 -5.23 4.43 -1.74
N LEU A 83 -6.29 4.18 -2.51
CA LEU A 83 -7.17 5.23 -3.04
C LEU A 83 -7.94 5.95 -1.93
N TRP A 84 -8.44 5.21 -0.93
CA TRP A 84 -9.12 5.81 0.21
C TRP A 84 -8.19 6.75 1.00
N ALA A 85 -6.93 6.34 1.15
CA ALA A 85 -5.90 7.11 1.85
C ALA A 85 -5.45 8.35 1.08
N SER A 86 -5.49 8.33 -0.26
CA SER A 86 -5.09 9.50 -1.06
C SER A 86 -6.04 10.70 -0.95
N TYR A 87 -7.20 10.56 -0.30
CA TYR A 87 -8.16 11.66 -0.16
C TYR A 87 -7.86 12.62 1.00
N ASP A 88 -7.02 12.26 1.97
CA ASP A 88 -6.75 13.09 3.14
C ASP A 88 -5.42 12.69 3.81
N GLU A 89 -4.70 13.67 4.35
CA GLU A 89 -3.39 13.48 4.97
C GLU A 89 -3.46 12.54 6.19
N SER A 90 -4.49 12.65 7.04
CA SER A 90 -4.60 11.77 8.21
C SER A 90 -4.80 10.30 7.83
N ARG A 91 -5.48 10.06 6.69
CA ARG A 91 -5.65 8.71 6.14
C ARG A 91 -4.36 8.21 5.52
N LEU A 92 -3.65 9.07 4.79
CA LEU A 92 -2.33 8.74 4.25
C LEU A 92 -1.36 8.35 5.37
N GLU A 93 -1.29 9.14 6.44
CA GLU A 93 -0.49 8.85 7.63
C GLU A 93 -0.82 7.49 8.25
N SER A 94 -2.08 7.07 8.23
CA SER A 94 -2.49 5.77 8.79
C SER A 94 -1.94 4.55 8.04
N ILE A 95 -1.42 4.73 6.82
CA ILE A 95 -0.87 3.64 5.98
C ILE A 95 0.56 3.91 5.49
N ARG A 96 1.15 5.08 5.78
CA ARG A 96 2.47 5.47 5.25
C ARG A 96 3.55 4.46 5.60
N ASP A 97 3.62 4.08 6.87
CA ASP A 97 4.56 3.08 7.40
C ASP A 97 4.35 1.71 6.73
N LEU A 98 3.09 1.31 6.53
CA LEU A 98 2.75 0.00 5.98
C LEU A 98 3.35 -0.19 4.58
N TYR A 99 3.27 0.82 3.73
CA TYR A 99 3.78 0.76 2.35
C TYR A 99 5.19 1.33 2.21
N GLY A 100 5.83 1.77 3.30
CA GLY A 100 7.15 2.41 3.28
C GLY A 100 7.14 3.77 2.57
N MET A 101 5.98 4.43 2.49
CA MET A 101 5.81 5.72 1.85
C MET A 101 6.55 6.78 2.64
N SER A 102 7.74 7.13 2.18
CA SER A 102 8.48 8.30 2.66
C SER A 102 8.55 9.31 1.53
N TRP A 103 7.97 10.48 1.79
CA TRP A 103 8.17 11.65 0.94
C TRP A 103 8.94 12.66 1.77
N LYS A 104 10.16 12.99 1.36
CA LYS A 104 10.84 14.16 1.89
C LYS A 104 10.32 15.31 1.04
N SER A 105 9.51 16.20 1.62
CA SER A 105 9.16 17.42 0.90
C SER A 105 10.47 18.10 0.49
N PRO A 106 10.66 18.44 -0.79
CA PRO A 106 11.69 19.40 -1.14
C PRO A 106 11.46 20.64 -0.27
N ALA A 107 12.52 21.21 0.27
CA ALA A 107 12.42 22.46 0.99
C ALA A 107 11.88 23.50 0.01
N MET A 108 10.59 23.82 0.10
CA MET A 108 10.04 24.94 -0.65
C MET A 108 10.59 26.22 -0.02
N THR A 109 11.69 26.72 -0.58
CA THR A 109 12.07 28.11 -0.35
C THR A 109 11.07 28.96 -1.11
N VAL A 110 9.98 29.34 -0.44
CA VAL A 110 9.10 30.40 -0.96
C VAL A 110 9.89 31.70 -0.79
N GLU A 111 10.51 32.18 -1.87
CA GLU A 111 10.99 33.55 -1.92
C GLU A 111 9.75 34.45 -1.87
N VAL A 112 9.51 35.03 -0.69
CA VAL A 112 8.53 36.10 -0.53
C VAL A 112 9.20 37.36 -1.07
N GLY A 113 8.83 37.74 -2.29
CA GLY A 113 9.18 39.03 -2.90
C GLY A 113 8.41 40.20 -2.28
#